data_AF-A0A9D6N8E6-F1
#
_entry.id   AF-A0A9D6N8E6-F1
#
_cell.length_a   1.000
_cell.length_b   1.000
_cell.length_c   1.000
_cell.angle_alpha   90.00
_cell.angle_beta   90.00
_cell.angle_gamma   90.00
#
_symmetry.space_group_name_H-M   'P 1'
#
loop_
_entity.id
_entity.type
_entity.pdbx_description
1 polymer ?
#
loop_
_entity_poly.entity_id
_entity_poly.type
_entity_poly.pdbx_seq_one_letter_code
_entity_poly.pdbx_strand_id
1 'polypeptide(L)'
;MLGKGFSNPKRSRAGFRPEQIARTLKPEPEPKPEPEPEPVRSAAGSKSTTTVHVDLGALFYGVSGLFDVGMRYTEWKQKREREARRQVLEVARRFDGVVSVPDLIMELQLSRSSATARLEQFCADGCCRVLNPGSEEERLYLFERYLPGVLYCEYCDSHFRQDDEDCSFCVNCGADLKQRRAEPRIQSRTTQ
;
A
#
# COMPACT_ATOMS: atom_id res chain seq x y z
N MET A 1 -47.71 4.30 58.37
CA MET A 1 -46.33 4.16 58.89
C MET A 1 -45.36 4.12 57.72
N LEU A 2 -44.33 4.98 57.77
CA LEU A 2 -42.96 4.82 57.23
C LEU A 2 -42.85 4.21 55.81
N GLY A 3 -42.56 4.94 54.74
CA GLY A 3 -41.43 5.86 54.56
C GLY A 3 -40.21 5.10 54.03
N LYS A 4 -39.77 5.40 52.80
CA LYS A 4 -38.36 5.40 52.34
C LYS A 4 -38.29 5.83 50.87
N GLY A 5 -37.92 7.09 50.66
CA GLY A 5 -37.56 7.62 49.36
C GLY A 5 -36.14 7.21 48.99
N PHE A 6 -35.95 6.84 47.73
CA PHE A 6 -34.63 6.65 47.13
C PHE A 6 -34.17 7.99 46.54
N SER A 7 -33.25 8.63 47.25
CA SER A 7 -32.51 9.79 46.79
C SER A 7 -31.52 9.37 45.71
N ASN A 8 -31.71 9.90 44.50
CA ASN A 8 -30.86 9.67 43.34
C ASN A 8 -29.64 10.63 43.43
N PRO A 9 -28.38 10.13 43.53
CA PRO A 9 -27.23 11.00 43.60
C PRO A 9 -27.00 11.68 42.24
N LYS A 10 -27.08 13.02 42.25
CA LYS A 10 -26.69 13.89 41.14
C LYS A 10 -25.26 13.57 40.73
N ARG A 11 -25.07 12.81 39.63
CA ARG A 11 -23.80 12.74 38.89
C ARG A 11 -23.52 14.13 38.33
N SER A 12 -22.61 14.85 38.98
CA SER A 12 -22.00 16.06 38.45
C SER A 12 -21.30 15.70 37.13
N ARG A 13 -21.83 16.23 36.02
CA ARG A 13 -21.12 16.27 34.74
C ARG A 13 -19.89 17.14 34.94
N ALA A 14 -18.73 16.53 35.18
CA ALA A 14 -17.46 17.19 34.96
C ALA A 14 -17.41 17.57 33.47
N GLY A 15 -17.53 18.86 33.19
CA GLY A 15 -17.53 19.40 31.84
C GLY A 15 -16.22 19.06 31.15
N PHE A 16 -16.31 18.32 30.05
CA PHE A 16 -15.20 18.07 29.16
C PHE A 16 -14.75 19.43 28.57
N ARG A 17 -13.57 19.91 28.96
CA ARG A 17 -12.98 21.15 28.40
C ARG A 17 -12.00 20.78 27.28
N PRO A 18 -12.34 21.02 26.01
CA PRO A 18 -11.50 20.63 24.87
C PRO A 18 -10.14 21.36 24.81
N GLU A 19 -9.96 22.44 25.59
CA GLU A 19 -8.74 23.25 25.60
C GLU A 19 -7.52 22.55 26.25
N GLN A 20 -7.71 21.44 26.99
CA GLN A 20 -6.59 20.74 27.64
C GLN A 20 -5.85 19.73 26.74
N ILE A 21 -6.42 19.36 25.58
CA ILE A 21 -5.81 18.38 24.67
C ILE A 21 -4.72 19.02 23.78
N ALA A 22 -4.79 20.33 23.55
CA ALA A 22 -3.85 21.04 22.68
C ALA A 22 -2.42 21.21 23.27
N ARG A 23 -2.17 20.81 24.52
CA ARG A 23 -0.86 21.00 25.18
C ARG A 23 0.04 19.76 25.24
N THR A 24 -0.40 18.60 24.75
CA THR A 24 0.38 17.35 24.85
C THR A 24 1.01 16.86 23.54
N LEU A 25 0.72 17.48 22.40
CA LEU A 25 1.41 17.16 21.16
C LEU A 25 2.66 18.03 21.02
N LYS A 26 3.77 17.56 21.60
CA LYS A 26 5.10 18.01 21.19
C LYS A 26 5.22 17.68 19.69
N PRO A 27 5.51 18.67 18.83
CA PRO A 27 5.79 18.38 17.43
C PRO A 27 6.96 17.38 17.37
N GLU A 28 6.75 16.26 16.69
CA GLU A 28 7.84 15.35 16.37
C GLU A 28 8.91 16.15 15.59
N PRO A 29 10.19 16.01 15.96
CA PRO A 29 11.26 16.68 15.24
C PRO A 29 11.25 16.21 13.79
N GLU A 30 11.09 17.16 12.86
CA GLU A 30 11.14 16.87 11.44
C GLU A 30 12.42 16.09 11.09
N PRO A 31 12.32 15.02 10.28
CA PRO A 31 13.49 14.26 9.86
C PRO A 31 14.42 15.18 9.10
N LYS A 32 15.64 15.32 9.62
CA LYS A 32 16.72 16.09 9.00
C LYS A 32 16.87 15.64 7.54
N PRO A 33 16.86 16.56 6.56
CA PRO A 33 17.09 16.22 5.16
C PRO A 33 18.45 15.53 5.05
N GLU A 34 18.44 14.35 4.41
CA GLU A 34 19.63 13.59 4.07
C GLU A 34 20.54 14.49 3.21
N PRO A 35 21.82 14.68 3.57
CA PRO A 35 22.68 15.62 2.88
C PRO A 35 22.84 15.20 1.42
N GLU A 36 22.46 16.11 0.51
CA GLU A 36 22.73 15.95 -0.92
C GLU A 36 24.23 15.73 -1.13
N PRO A 37 24.63 14.76 -1.99
CA PRO A 37 26.03 14.56 -2.29
C PRO A 37 26.60 15.83 -2.93
N GLU A 38 27.56 16.46 -2.24
CA GLU A 38 28.21 17.67 -2.73
C GLU A 38 28.78 17.43 -4.14
N PRO A 39 28.54 18.36 -5.09
CA PRO A 39 29.20 18.28 -6.38
C PRO A 39 30.70 18.41 -6.16
N VAL A 40 31.43 17.35 -6.52
CA VAL A 40 32.90 17.31 -6.52
C VAL A 40 33.39 18.52 -7.33
N ARG A 41 33.80 19.58 -6.62
CA ARG A 41 34.40 20.76 -7.23
C ARG A 41 35.76 20.37 -7.75
N SER A 42 35.84 20.10 -9.04
CA SER A 42 37.11 20.02 -9.77
C SER A 42 37.77 21.39 -9.76
N ALA A 43 38.64 21.62 -8.78
CA ALA A 43 39.60 22.69 -8.81
C ALA A 43 40.67 22.35 -9.85
N ALA A 44 40.78 23.14 -10.92
CA ALA A 44 42.03 23.29 -11.66
C ALA A 44 41.97 24.56 -12.51
N GLY A 45 42.41 25.67 -11.91
CA GLY A 45 43.01 26.74 -12.68
C GLY A 45 44.50 26.44 -12.84
N SER A 46 44.97 26.21 -14.06
CA SER A 46 46.30 26.65 -14.49
C SER A 46 46.32 26.76 -16.02
N LYS A 47 46.59 27.97 -16.50
CA LYS A 47 46.84 28.23 -17.92
C LYS A 47 48.29 27.84 -18.20
N SER A 48 48.49 26.68 -18.83
CA SER A 48 49.75 26.36 -19.48
C SER A 48 49.45 25.96 -20.92
N THR A 49 50.03 26.72 -21.84
CA THR A 49 49.94 26.51 -23.28
C THR A 49 50.88 25.37 -23.64
N THR A 50 50.43 24.14 -23.42
CA THR A 50 51.06 22.92 -23.95
C THR A 50 50.22 22.43 -25.12
N THR A 51 50.85 22.28 -26.27
CA THR A 51 50.31 21.54 -27.41
C THR A 51 50.03 20.12 -26.96
N VAL A 52 48.77 19.85 -26.61
CA VAL A 52 48.30 18.51 -26.24
C VAL A 52 48.17 17.71 -27.52
N HIS A 53 49.06 16.76 -27.73
CA HIS A 53 48.74 15.59 -28.54
C HIS A 53 47.56 14.91 -27.84
N VAL A 54 46.35 15.08 -28.40
CA VAL A 54 45.15 14.40 -27.91
C VAL A 54 45.31 12.94 -28.28
N ASP A 55 45.83 12.15 -27.35
CA ASP A 55 45.81 10.71 -27.41
C ASP A 55 44.35 10.24 -27.40
N LEU A 56 43.80 9.98 -28.58
CA LEU A 56 42.43 9.49 -28.78
C LEU A 56 42.14 8.15 -28.06
N GLY A 57 43.17 7.48 -27.53
CA GLY A 57 43.04 6.22 -26.77
C GLY A 57 42.44 6.37 -25.36
N ALA A 58 42.55 7.54 -24.72
CA ALA A 58 42.11 7.71 -23.33
C ALA A 58 40.60 8.01 -23.17
N LEU A 59 39.92 8.45 -24.23
CA LEU A 59 38.47 8.70 -24.21
C LEU A 59 37.64 7.42 -24.26
N PHE A 60 38.20 6.28 -24.71
CA PHE A 60 37.45 5.02 -24.76
C PHE A 60 37.34 4.32 -23.39
N TYR A 61 38.31 4.47 -22.50
CA TYR A 61 38.26 3.82 -21.18
C TYR A 61 37.42 4.59 -20.14
N GLY A 62 37.22 5.90 -20.32
CA GLY A 62 36.32 6.70 -19.47
C GLY A 62 34.84 6.43 -19.74
N VAL A 63 34.47 6.10 -20.99
CA VAL A 63 33.09 5.84 -21.39
C VAL A 63 32.65 4.45 -20.95
N SER A 64 33.51 3.43 -21.03
CA SER A 64 33.19 2.06 -20.61
C SER A 64 32.82 1.96 -19.11
N GLY A 65 33.49 2.71 -18.24
CA GLY A 65 33.18 2.73 -16.80
C GLY A 65 31.84 3.38 -16.45
N LEU A 66 31.42 4.40 -17.21
CA LEU A 66 30.10 5.06 -17.04
C LEU A 66 28.95 4.17 -17.51
N PHE A 67 29.16 3.39 -18.58
CA PHE A 67 28.17 2.42 -19.06
C PHE A 67 27.94 1.29 -18.05
N ASP A 68 28.99 0.79 -17.38
CA ASP A 68 28.88 -0.27 -16.37
C ASP A 68 28.13 0.20 -15.10
N VAL A 69 28.38 1.43 -14.65
CA VAL A 69 27.66 2.02 -13.50
C VAL A 69 26.19 2.28 -13.84
N GLY A 70 25.91 2.77 -15.05
CA GLY A 70 24.54 2.98 -15.54
C GLY A 70 23.74 1.68 -15.60
N MET A 71 24.33 0.61 -16.14
CA MET A 71 23.70 -0.72 -16.20
C MET A 71 23.35 -1.23 -14.79
N ARG A 72 24.30 -1.21 -13.86
CA ARG A 72 24.07 -1.65 -12.47
C ARG A 72 22.99 -0.85 -11.75
N TYR A 73 22.89 0.46 -12.01
CA TYR A 73 21.83 1.29 -11.43
C TYR A 73 20.44 0.89 -11.95
N THR A 74 20.31 0.65 -13.26
CA THR A 74 19.03 0.23 -13.84
C THR A 74 18.59 -1.14 -13.35
N GLU A 75 19.52 -2.09 -13.23
CA GLU A 75 19.25 -3.42 -12.68
C GLU A 75 18.81 -3.36 -11.22
N TRP A 76 19.52 -2.58 -10.40
CA TRP A 76 19.16 -2.36 -9.00
C TRP A 76 17.76 -1.75 -8.87
N LYS A 77 17.46 -0.73 -9.69
CA LYS A 77 16.14 -0.09 -9.71
C LYS A 77 15.04 -1.07 -10.09
N GLN A 78 15.23 -1.86 -11.14
CA GLN A 78 14.28 -2.88 -11.58
C GLN A 78 14.09 -3.98 -10.53
N LYS A 79 15.15 -4.40 -9.84
CA LYS A 79 15.05 -5.41 -8.78
C LYS A 79 14.22 -4.89 -7.61
N ARG A 80 14.49 -3.66 -7.18
CA ARG A 80 13.75 -3.00 -6.09
C ARG A 80 12.27 -2.80 -6.47
N GLU A 81 11.99 -2.44 -7.72
CA GLU A 81 10.63 -2.31 -8.23
C GLU A 81 9.89 -3.65 -8.26
N ARG A 82 10.55 -4.74 -8.70
CA ARG A 82 9.98 -6.09 -8.66
C ARG A 82 9.68 -6.56 -7.24
N GLU A 83 10.56 -6.30 -6.29
CA GLU A 83 10.35 -6.62 -4.88
C GLU A 83 9.18 -5.83 -4.29
N ALA A 84 9.12 -4.52 -4.56
CA ALA A 84 8.00 -3.67 -4.16
C ALA A 84 6.67 -4.16 -4.76
N ARG A 85 6.68 -4.54 -6.05
CA ARG A 85 5.51 -5.11 -6.73
C ARG A 85 5.05 -6.40 -6.04
N ARG A 86 5.99 -7.29 -5.71
CA ARG A 86 5.70 -8.55 -5.01
C ARG A 86 5.06 -8.31 -3.64
N GLN A 87 5.57 -7.34 -2.87
CA GLN A 87 5.04 -6.98 -1.56
C GLN A 87 3.58 -6.51 -1.64
N VAL A 88 3.25 -5.63 -2.60
CA VAL A 88 1.87 -5.15 -2.78
C VAL A 88 0.92 -6.30 -3.15
N LEU A 89 1.35 -7.21 -4.02
CA LEU A 89 0.55 -8.39 -4.39
C LEU A 89 0.37 -9.37 -3.22
N GLU A 90 1.34 -9.46 -2.32
CA GLU A 90 1.23 -10.27 -1.11
C GLU A 90 0.20 -9.68 -0.13
N VAL A 91 0.22 -8.36 0.06
CA VAL A 91 -0.81 -7.64 0.81
C VAL A 91 -2.18 -7.87 0.16
N ALA A 92 -2.30 -7.70 -1.17
CA ALA A 92 -3.55 -7.95 -1.86
C ALA A 92 -4.08 -9.37 -1.67
N ARG A 93 -3.20 -10.37 -1.55
CA ARG A 93 -3.60 -11.74 -1.24
C ARG A 93 -4.12 -11.89 0.20
N ARG A 94 -3.51 -11.22 1.18
CA ARG A 94 -3.94 -11.28 2.60
C ARG A 94 -5.30 -10.61 2.83
N PHE A 95 -5.63 -9.60 2.02
CA PHE A 95 -6.90 -8.87 2.10
C PHE A 95 -7.93 -9.35 1.05
N ASP A 96 -7.86 -10.62 0.62
CA ASP A 96 -8.84 -11.24 -0.27
C ASP A 96 -9.07 -10.47 -1.59
N GLY A 97 -8.02 -9.81 -2.08
CA GLY A 97 -8.03 -9.01 -3.31
C GLY A 97 -8.58 -7.59 -3.17
N VAL A 98 -9.10 -7.16 -2.02
CA VAL A 98 -9.58 -5.77 -1.82
C VAL A 98 -8.57 -5.01 -0.97
N VAL A 99 -7.94 -3.97 -1.53
CA VAL A 99 -6.88 -3.22 -0.84
C VAL A 99 -7.22 -1.74 -0.82
N SER A 100 -7.08 -1.10 0.34
CA SER A 100 -7.13 0.36 0.49
C SER A 100 -5.74 0.97 0.64
N VAL A 101 -5.63 2.29 0.43
CA VAL A 101 -4.37 3.03 0.65
C VAL A 101 -3.90 2.92 2.12
N PRO A 102 -4.77 3.07 3.15
CA PRO A 102 -4.40 2.83 4.54
C PRO A 102 -3.83 1.43 4.82
N ASP A 103 -4.38 0.38 4.21
CA ASP A 103 -3.91 -1.01 4.44
C ASP A 103 -2.46 -1.17 3.98
N LEU A 104 -2.11 -0.57 2.83
CA LEU A 104 -0.74 -0.56 2.31
C LEU A 104 0.23 0.27 3.16
N ILE A 105 -0.22 1.41 3.68
CA ILE A 105 0.58 2.24 4.58
C ILE A 105 0.89 1.44 5.86
N MET A 106 -0.10 0.75 6.42
CA MET A 106 0.04 -0.03 7.64
C MET A 106 0.96 -1.25 7.44
N GLU A 107 0.76 -2.03 6.38
CA GLU A 107 1.51 -3.27 6.15
C GLU A 107 2.94 -3.03 5.64
N LEU A 108 3.14 -2.04 4.77
CA LEU A 108 4.44 -1.80 4.11
C LEU A 108 5.18 -0.58 4.65
N GLN A 109 4.62 0.14 5.62
CA GLN A 109 5.19 1.36 6.21
C GLN A 109 5.57 2.41 5.15
N LEU A 110 4.76 2.53 4.10
CA LEU A 110 4.99 3.47 3.01
C LEU A 110 4.36 4.82 3.33
N SER A 111 4.97 5.90 2.83
CA SER A 111 4.31 7.21 2.76
C SER A 111 3.03 7.11 1.91
N ARG A 112 2.00 7.90 2.24
CA ARG A 112 0.72 7.93 1.50
C ARG A 112 0.91 8.13 -0.01
N SER A 113 1.72 9.10 -0.44
CA SER A 113 1.99 9.39 -1.86
C SER A 113 2.62 8.21 -2.62
N SER A 114 3.50 7.46 -1.96
CA SER A 114 4.12 6.25 -2.52
C SER A 114 3.11 5.11 -2.63
N ALA A 115 2.23 4.93 -1.63
CA ALA A 115 1.19 3.92 -1.65
C ALA A 115 0.15 4.20 -2.77
N THR A 116 -0.30 5.45 -2.91
CA THR A 116 -1.22 5.85 -3.98
C THR A 116 -0.60 5.66 -5.36
N ALA A 117 0.62 6.17 -5.58
CA ALA A 117 1.32 6.05 -6.86
C ALA A 117 1.51 4.59 -7.29
N ARG A 118 1.82 3.69 -6.33
CA ARG A 118 1.95 2.25 -6.62
C ARG A 118 0.62 1.64 -7.05
N LEU A 119 -0.46 1.91 -6.33
CA LEU A 119 -1.79 1.40 -6.67
C LEU A 119 -2.29 1.92 -8.02
N GLU A 120 -2.06 3.20 -8.31
CA GLU A 120 -2.36 3.80 -9.59
C GLU A 120 -1.56 3.15 -10.73
N GLN A 121 -0.27 2.86 -10.50
CA GLN A 121 0.56 2.11 -11.45
C GLN A 121 -0.01 0.71 -11.71
N PHE A 122 -0.45 -0.02 -10.68
CA PHE A 122 -1.09 -1.33 -10.86
C PHE A 122 -2.38 -1.26 -11.67
N CYS A 123 -3.14 -0.18 -11.54
CA CYS A 123 -4.38 -0.01 -12.28
C CYS A 123 -4.11 0.45 -13.72
N ALA A 124 -3.06 1.24 -13.96
CA ALA A 124 -2.56 1.53 -15.30
C ALA A 124 -2.06 0.25 -16.01
N ASP A 125 -1.44 -0.67 -15.25
CA ASP A 125 -1.02 -1.99 -15.74
C ASP A 125 -2.19 -2.98 -15.95
N GLY A 126 -3.43 -2.60 -15.63
CA GLY A 126 -4.60 -3.48 -15.73
C GLY A 126 -4.63 -4.63 -14.70
N CYS A 127 -3.81 -4.57 -13.65
CA CYS A 127 -3.78 -5.58 -12.59
C CYS A 127 -4.87 -5.37 -11.53
N CYS A 128 -5.35 -4.14 -11.38
CA CYS A 128 -6.43 -3.77 -10.47
C CYS A 128 -7.51 -2.93 -11.17
N ARG A 129 -8.70 -2.90 -10.56
CA ARG A 129 -9.75 -1.92 -10.86
C ARG A 129 -10.11 -1.12 -9.62
N VAL A 130 -10.48 0.14 -9.80
CA VAL A 130 -10.99 0.97 -8.69
C VAL A 130 -12.47 0.67 -8.49
N LEU A 131 -12.86 0.30 -7.27
CA LEU A 131 -14.26 0.01 -6.91
C LEU A 131 -15.03 1.28 -6.57
N ASN A 132 -14.43 2.12 -5.73
CA ASN A 132 -15.03 3.38 -5.29
C ASN A 132 -14.09 4.53 -5.66
N PRO A 133 -14.42 5.35 -6.66
CA PRO A 133 -13.61 6.51 -7.04
C PRO A 133 -13.82 7.71 -6.09
N GLY A 134 -14.25 7.46 -4.85
CA GLY A 134 -14.57 8.49 -3.86
C GLY A 134 -13.34 9.25 -3.34
N SER A 135 -13.40 9.67 -2.09
CA SER A 135 -12.27 10.33 -1.42
C SER A 135 -11.01 9.45 -1.51
N GLU A 136 -9.83 10.05 -1.68
CA GLU A 136 -8.57 9.29 -1.86
C GLU A 136 -8.30 8.30 -0.72
N GLU A 137 -8.79 8.61 0.48
CA GLU A 137 -8.63 7.78 1.68
C GLU A 137 -9.55 6.55 1.68
N GLU A 138 -10.71 6.65 1.02
CA GLU A 138 -11.72 5.59 0.91
C GLU A 138 -11.67 4.86 -0.44
N ARG A 139 -10.69 5.18 -1.29
CA ARG A 139 -10.49 4.48 -2.57
C ARG A 139 -10.11 3.03 -2.31
N LEU A 140 -10.96 2.14 -2.79
CA LEU A 140 -10.75 0.69 -2.75
C LEU A 140 -10.29 0.20 -4.11
N TYR A 141 -9.22 -0.57 -4.11
CA TYR A 141 -8.62 -1.20 -5.28
C TYR A 141 -8.88 -2.70 -5.24
N LEU A 142 -9.44 -3.23 -6.31
CA LEU A 142 -9.76 -4.64 -6.44
C LEU A 142 -8.78 -5.35 -7.37
N PHE A 143 -8.15 -6.37 -6.83
CA PHE A 143 -7.30 -7.33 -7.52
C PHE A 143 -8.09 -8.62 -7.76
N GLU A 144 -8.75 -8.73 -8.91
CA GLU A 144 -9.65 -9.85 -9.23
C GLU A 144 -9.00 -11.23 -9.19
N ARG A 145 -7.68 -11.29 -9.34
CA ARG A 145 -6.90 -12.53 -9.30
C ARG A 145 -6.84 -13.14 -7.89
N TYR A 146 -7.00 -12.33 -6.85
CA TYR A 146 -6.89 -12.76 -5.45
C TYR A 146 -8.24 -12.80 -4.73
N LEU A 147 -9.34 -12.57 -5.45
CA LEU A 147 -10.67 -12.79 -4.89
C LEU A 147 -10.84 -14.27 -4.51
N PRO A 148 -11.36 -14.57 -3.32
CA PRO A 148 -11.62 -15.93 -2.92
C PRO A 148 -12.63 -16.57 -3.87
N GLY A 149 -12.44 -17.86 -4.17
CA GLY A 149 -13.46 -18.64 -4.84
C GLY A 149 -14.63 -18.87 -3.88
N VAL A 150 -15.84 -18.76 -4.42
CA VAL A 150 -17.08 -19.09 -3.73
C VAL A 150 -17.70 -20.23 -4.49
N LEU A 151 -18.06 -21.27 -3.75
CA LEU A 151 -18.84 -22.37 -4.26
C LEU A 151 -20.31 -21.96 -4.20
N TYR A 152 -21.06 -22.14 -5.27
CA TYR A 152 -22.48 -21.82 -5.33
C TYR A 152 -23.28 -23.01 -5.83
N CYS A 153 -24.46 -23.20 -5.26
CA CYS A 153 -25.42 -24.19 -5.71
C CYS A 153 -26.42 -23.55 -6.68
N GLU A 154 -26.59 -24.10 -7.88
CA GLU A 154 -27.55 -23.61 -8.89
C GLU A 154 -29.02 -23.90 -8.54
N TYR A 155 -29.29 -24.83 -7.62
CA TYR A 155 -30.65 -25.27 -7.31
C TYR A 155 -31.27 -24.55 -6.12
N CYS A 156 -30.45 -24.19 -5.12
CA CYS A 156 -30.92 -23.57 -3.89
C CYS A 156 -30.22 -22.25 -3.57
N ASP A 157 -29.45 -21.70 -4.51
CA ASP A 157 -28.74 -20.42 -4.43
C ASP A 157 -27.90 -20.23 -3.16
N SER A 158 -27.44 -21.34 -2.57
CA SER A 158 -26.61 -21.33 -1.37
C SER A 158 -25.15 -21.12 -1.73
N HIS A 159 -24.46 -20.29 -0.94
CA HIS A 159 -23.05 -19.95 -1.14
C HIS A 159 -22.18 -20.55 -0.03
N PHE A 160 -21.10 -21.21 -0.41
CA PHE A 160 -20.13 -21.87 0.47
C PHE A 160 -18.73 -21.32 0.21
N ARG A 161 -17.85 -21.35 1.22
CA ARG A 161 -16.46 -20.93 1.04
C ARG A 161 -15.66 -22.08 0.45
N GLN A 162 -14.71 -21.76 -0.41
CA GLN A 162 -13.87 -22.78 -1.02
C GLN A 162 -12.94 -23.48 0.00
N ASP A 163 -12.67 -22.86 1.14
CA ASP A 163 -11.84 -23.43 2.22
C ASP A 163 -12.54 -24.58 2.97
N ASP A 164 -13.82 -24.82 2.70
CA ASP A 164 -14.53 -26.00 3.21
C ASP A 164 -14.07 -27.22 2.36
N GLU A 165 -12.90 -27.78 2.71
CA GLU A 165 -12.13 -28.79 1.95
C GLU A 165 -12.92 -30.04 1.50
N ASP A 166 -14.12 -30.26 2.05
CA ASP A 166 -14.96 -31.45 1.79
C ASP A 166 -16.31 -31.16 1.11
N CYS A 167 -16.62 -29.90 0.77
CA CYS A 167 -17.92 -29.56 0.18
C CYS A 167 -17.91 -29.64 -1.35
N SER A 168 -17.91 -30.87 -1.91
CA SER A 168 -18.21 -31.08 -3.34
C SER A 168 -19.71 -30.96 -3.64
N PHE A 169 -20.55 -31.21 -2.63
CA PHE A 169 -22.00 -31.28 -2.73
C PHE A 169 -22.68 -30.28 -1.80
N CYS A 170 -23.81 -29.76 -2.24
CA CYS A 170 -24.65 -28.89 -1.44
C CYS A 170 -25.31 -29.67 -0.30
N VAL A 171 -25.10 -29.23 0.95
CA VAL A 171 -25.71 -29.86 2.14
C VAL A 171 -27.25 -29.82 2.13
N ASN A 172 -27.84 -28.84 1.45
CA ASN A 172 -29.29 -28.64 1.44
C ASN A 172 -30.03 -29.48 0.39
N CYS A 173 -29.43 -29.68 -0.79
CA CYS A 173 -30.10 -30.34 -1.92
C CYS A 173 -29.31 -31.51 -2.55
N GLY A 174 -28.08 -31.76 -2.11
CA GLY A 174 -27.23 -32.84 -2.63
C GLY A 174 -26.64 -32.59 -4.03
N ALA A 175 -26.91 -31.44 -4.64
CA ALA A 175 -26.38 -31.11 -5.97
C ALA A 175 -24.91 -30.70 -5.95
N ASP A 176 -24.23 -30.85 -7.09
CA ASP A 176 -22.84 -30.42 -7.27
C ASP A 176 -22.71 -28.89 -7.10
N LEU A 177 -21.70 -28.47 -6.34
CA LEU A 177 -21.36 -27.06 -6.20
C LEU A 177 -20.49 -26.60 -7.36
N LYS A 178 -20.83 -25.45 -7.94
CA LYS A 178 -20.01 -24.80 -8.98
C LYS A 178 -19.16 -23.70 -8.38
N GLN A 179 -17.95 -23.54 -8.92
CA GLN A 179 -17.04 -22.49 -8.48
C GLN A 179 -17.26 -21.19 -9.26
N ARG A 180 -17.40 -20.09 -8.52
CA ARG A 180 -17.41 -18.73 -9.07
C ARG A 180 -16.49 -17.85 -8.23
N ARG A 181 -15.91 -16.79 -8.80
CA ARG A 181 -15.17 -15.81 -7.97
C ARG A 181 -16.16 -15.01 -7.12
N ALA A 182 -15.79 -14.73 -5.87
CA ALA A 182 -16.59 -13.86 -5.00
C ALA A 182 -16.85 -12.52 -5.69
N GLU A 183 -18.06 -12.00 -5.56
CA GLU A 183 -18.27 -10.58 -5.78
C GLU A 183 -17.62 -9.79 -4.63
N PRO A 184 -16.97 -8.65 -4.91
CA PRO A 184 -16.35 -7.86 -3.87
C PRO A 184 -17.41 -7.35 -2.91
N ARG A 185 -17.48 -7.94 -1.71
CA ARG A 185 -18.29 -7.40 -0.63
C ARG A 185 -17.63 -6.11 -0.16
N ILE A 186 -18.11 -4.99 -0.70
CA ILE A 186 -17.88 -3.68 -0.09
C ILE A 186 -18.65 -3.69 1.22
N GLN A 187 -18.05 -4.27 2.27
CA GLN A 187 -18.54 -4.09 3.62
C GLN A 187 -18.36 -2.60 3.89
N SER A 188 -19.45 -1.85 3.76
CA SER A 188 -19.54 -0.50 4.29
C SER A 188 -19.18 -0.63 5.77
N ARG A 189 -17.93 -0.34 6.13
CA ARG A 189 -17.51 -0.18 7.51
C ARG A 189 -18.27 1.04 8.02
N THR A 190 -19.52 0.84 8.45
CA THR A 190 -20.24 1.79 9.28
C THR A 190 -19.43 1.88 10.57
N THR A 191 -18.58 2.90 10.64
CA THR A 191 -17.92 3.36 11.86
C THR A 191 -19.01 3.59 12.90
N GLN A 192 -19.03 2.76 13.95
CA GLN A 192 -19.76 3.03 15.19
C GLN A 192 -18.92 3.92 16.09
#